data_AF-A0A7K8UJG1-F1
#
_entry.id   AF-A0A7K8UJG1-F1
#
_cell.length_a   1.000
_cell.length_b   1.000
_cell.length_c   1.000
_cell.angle_alpha   90.00
_cell.angle_beta   90.00
_cell.angle_gamma   90.00
#
_symmetry.space_group_name_H-M   'P 1'
#
loop_
_entity.id
_entity.type
_entity.pdbx_description
1 polymer ?
#
loop_
_entity_poly.entity_id
_entity_poly.type
_entity_poly.pdbx_seq_one_letter_code
_entity_poly.pdbx_strand_id
1 'polypeptide(L)'
;ATALMLRMSTVVGKAEGSVAREEWHGHVAALSVAPEFRRLGLAAKLMELLEEISEKKGGFFVALFVRVSNQVAVNMYKQLGYSVYCTVLKYYSASSGEPDELTVNRRKALSRDKEKKSIIPLPRPVRPEDIE
;
A
#
# COMPACT_ATOMS: atom_id res chain seq x y z
N ALA A 1 15.64 -23.61 18.62
CA ALA A 1 16.25 -22.89 17.49
C ALA A 1 15.14 -22.66 16.47
N THR A 2 14.78 -21.39 16.33
CA THR A 2 13.55 -20.88 15.71
C THR A 2 13.43 -21.28 14.26
N ALA A 3 12.24 -21.71 13.88
CA ALA A 3 11.82 -21.93 12.50
C ALA A 3 11.80 -20.59 11.73
N LEU A 4 12.98 -20.06 11.41
CA LEU A 4 13.15 -19.06 10.36
C LEU A 4 13.17 -19.81 9.03
N MET A 5 12.02 -20.38 8.67
CA MET A 5 11.77 -20.85 7.33
C MET A 5 11.99 -19.63 6.43
N LEU A 6 13.07 -19.63 5.64
CA LEU A 6 13.46 -18.56 4.74
C LEU A 6 12.30 -18.30 3.76
N ARG A 7 11.37 -17.41 4.11
CA ARG A 7 10.32 -17.01 3.18
C ARG A 7 10.93 -16.08 2.15
N MET A 8 11.12 -16.58 0.93
CA MET A 8 11.65 -15.81 -0.22
C MET A 8 10.89 -14.49 -0.43
N SER A 9 9.57 -14.50 -0.24
CA SER A 9 8.72 -13.34 -0.32
C SER A 9 7.45 -13.50 0.52
N THR A 10 6.84 -12.41 0.97
CA THR A 10 5.57 -12.41 1.72
C THR A 10 4.79 -11.14 1.46
N VAL A 11 3.46 -11.27 1.36
CA VAL A 11 2.51 -10.16 1.41
C VAL A 11 1.51 -10.42 2.54
N VAL A 12 1.19 -9.37 3.29
CA VAL A 12 0.16 -9.36 4.31
C VAL A 12 -0.81 -8.25 3.95
N GLY A 13 -2.07 -8.61 3.80
CA GLY A 13 -3.15 -7.67 3.51
C GLY A 13 -4.35 -7.85 4.42
N LYS A 14 -5.15 -6.81 4.54
CA LYS A 14 -6.46 -6.80 5.22
C LYS A 14 -7.50 -6.13 4.34
N ALA A 15 -8.78 -6.37 4.61
CA ALA A 15 -9.87 -5.58 4.05
C ALA A 15 -10.38 -4.61 5.12
N GLU A 16 -10.56 -3.34 4.76
CA GLU A 16 -11.00 -2.31 5.71
C GLU A 16 -11.87 -1.22 5.04
N GLY A 17 -12.45 -0.34 5.85
CA GLY A 17 -13.36 0.72 5.42
C GLY A 17 -14.83 0.32 5.36
N SER A 18 -15.66 1.21 4.81
CA SER A 18 -17.13 1.03 4.75
C SER A 18 -17.65 1.01 3.32
N VAL A 19 -18.54 0.07 3.01
CA VAL A 19 -19.22 0.02 1.71
C VAL A 19 -20.09 1.26 1.49
N ALA A 20 -20.75 1.76 2.54
CA ALA A 20 -21.66 2.90 2.44
C ALA A 20 -20.94 4.22 2.11
N ARG A 21 -19.63 4.30 2.41
CA ARG A 21 -18.78 5.48 2.13
C ARG A 21 -17.93 5.32 0.87
N GLU A 22 -18.11 4.25 0.09
CA GLU A 22 -17.24 3.89 -1.03
C GLU A 22 -15.77 3.68 -0.63
N GLU A 23 -15.53 3.30 0.63
CA GLU A 23 -14.20 3.15 1.26
C GLU A 23 -13.82 1.69 1.52
N TRP A 24 -14.68 0.72 1.20
CA TRP A 24 -14.34 -0.69 1.35
C TRP A 24 -13.20 -1.09 0.39
N HIS A 25 -12.04 -1.47 0.92
CA HIS A 25 -10.84 -1.65 0.11
C HIS A 25 -9.88 -2.71 0.68
N GLY A 26 -8.95 -3.16 -0.17
CA GLY A 26 -7.81 -3.97 0.26
C GLY A 26 -6.66 -3.08 0.73
N HIS A 27 -6.05 -3.39 1.87
CA HIS A 27 -4.92 -2.66 2.43
C HIS A 27 -3.69 -3.57 2.51
N VAL A 28 -2.57 -3.13 1.93
CA VAL A 28 -1.28 -3.83 2.05
C VAL A 28 -0.59 -3.41 3.33
N ALA A 29 -0.62 -4.27 4.34
CA ALA A 29 0.02 -4.02 5.63
C ALA A 29 1.54 -4.25 5.56
N ALA A 30 1.98 -5.28 4.83
CA ALA A 30 3.39 -5.55 4.62
C ALA A 30 3.63 -6.28 3.29
N LEU A 31 4.70 -5.91 2.60
CA LEU A 31 5.21 -6.62 1.43
C LEU A 31 6.73 -6.66 1.53
N SER A 32 7.31 -7.86 1.48
CA SER A 32 8.75 -8.04 1.52
C SER A 32 9.20 -9.14 0.58
N VAL A 33 10.36 -8.93 -0.03
CA VAL A 33 11.08 -9.91 -0.84
C VAL A 33 12.53 -9.90 -0.38
N ALA A 34 13.04 -11.09 -0.04
CA ALA A 34 14.42 -11.24 0.40
C ALA A 34 15.38 -10.73 -0.70
N PRO A 35 16.48 -10.04 -0.34
CA PRO A 35 17.36 -9.35 -1.29
C PRO A 35 17.80 -10.20 -2.49
N GLU A 36 18.09 -11.47 -2.24
CA GLU A 36 18.58 -12.46 -3.21
C GLU A 36 17.53 -12.81 -4.28
N PHE A 37 16.25 -12.55 -3.99
CA PHE A 37 15.11 -12.85 -4.87
C PHE A 37 14.44 -11.60 -5.45
N ARG A 38 15.04 -10.41 -5.25
CA ARG A 38 14.54 -9.16 -5.85
C ARG A 38 14.78 -9.17 -7.37
N ARG A 39 14.07 -8.29 -8.08
CA ARG A 39 14.14 -8.13 -9.54
C ARG A 39 13.66 -9.35 -10.36
N LEU A 40 13.12 -10.38 -9.70
CA LEU A 40 12.46 -11.54 -10.32
C LEU A 40 10.94 -11.37 -10.49
N GLY A 41 10.40 -10.17 -10.23
CA GLY A 41 8.97 -9.90 -10.34
C GLY A 41 8.09 -10.46 -9.21
N LEU A 42 8.67 -11.04 -8.15
CA LEU A 42 7.91 -11.65 -7.05
C LEU A 42 6.97 -10.66 -6.34
N ALA A 43 7.45 -9.45 -6.04
CA ALA A 43 6.63 -8.43 -5.40
C ALA A 43 5.42 -8.04 -6.27
N ALA A 44 5.61 -7.94 -7.59
CA ALA A 44 4.53 -7.65 -8.53
C ALA A 44 3.47 -8.77 -8.53
N LYS A 45 3.90 -10.04 -8.57
CA LYS A 45 2.97 -11.19 -8.50
C LYS A 45 2.18 -11.23 -7.19
N LEU A 46 2.82 -10.92 -6.07
CA LEU A 46 2.14 -10.86 -4.77
C LEU A 46 1.10 -9.74 -4.70
N MET A 47 1.41 -8.59 -5.31
CA MET A 47 0.46 -7.47 -5.42
C MET A 47 -0.71 -7.81 -6.34
N GLU A 48 -0.45 -8.43 -7.49
CA GLU A 48 -1.49 -8.92 -8.42
C GLU A 48 -2.46 -9.88 -7.72
N LEU A 49 -1.94 -10.85 -6.95
CA LEU A 49 -2.78 -11.75 -6.16
C LEU A 49 -3.65 -11.00 -5.13
N LEU A 50 -3.09 -10.01 -4.44
CA LEU A 50 -3.82 -9.22 -3.48
C LEU A 50 -4.89 -8.35 -4.15
N GLU A 51 -4.60 -7.78 -5.32
CA GLU A 51 -5.55 -7.04 -6.15
C GLU A 51 -6.71 -7.94 -6.60
N GLU A 52 -6.42 -9.15 -7.10
CA GLU A 52 -7.46 -10.12 -7.48
C GLU A 52 -8.35 -10.53 -6.29
N ILE A 53 -7.76 -10.75 -5.12
CA ILE A 53 -8.52 -11.07 -3.90
C ILE A 53 -9.41 -9.88 -3.52
N SER A 54 -8.89 -8.65 -3.64
CA SER A 54 -9.63 -7.43 -3.32
C SER A 54 -10.80 -7.19 -4.29
N GLU A 55 -10.60 -7.47 -5.59
CA GLU A 55 -11.66 -7.48 -6.61
C GLU A 55 -12.77 -8.48 -6.24
N LYS A 56 -12.40 -9.72 -5.92
CA LYS A 56 -13.36 -10.78 -5.51
C LYS A 56 -14.11 -10.42 -4.23
N LYS A 57 -13.52 -9.61 -3.36
CA LYS A 57 -14.15 -9.08 -2.13
C LYS A 57 -14.95 -7.79 -2.38
N GLY A 58 -15.04 -7.33 -3.63
CA GLY A 58 -15.79 -6.14 -4.02
C GLY A 58 -15.18 -4.84 -3.51
N GLY A 59 -13.84 -4.77 -3.35
CA GLY A 59 -13.15 -3.55 -2.97
C GLY A 59 -13.27 -2.46 -4.04
N PHE A 60 -13.29 -1.20 -3.61
CA PHE A 60 -13.24 -0.03 -4.51
C PHE A 60 -11.81 0.25 -4.99
N PHE A 61 -10.81 -0.03 -4.15
CA PHE A 61 -9.41 0.18 -4.45
C PHE A 61 -8.51 -0.77 -3.65
N VAL A 62 -7.20 -0.71 -3.93
CA VAL A 62 -6.14 -1.20 -3.04
C VAL A 62 -5.30 -0.03 -2.57
N ALA A 63 -4.98 0.02 -1.27
CA ALA A 63 -4.18 1.07 -0.65
C ALA A 63 -2.96 0.53 0.07
N LEU A 64 -1.94 1.39 0.19
CA LEU A 64 -0.74 1.12 0.97
C LEU A 64 -0.04 2.43 1.35
N PHE A 65 0.77 2.35 2.40
CA PHE A 65 1.68 3.42 2.79
C PHE A 65 3.11 3.07 2.41
N VAL A 66 3.83 4.06 1.86
CA VAL A 66 5.25 3.90 1.52
C VAL A 66 6.02 5.16 1.88
N ARG A 67 7.16 4.96 2.54
CA ARG A 67 8.17 5.98 2.82
C ARG A 67 8.69 6.59 1.52
N VAL A 68 8.76 7.93 1.45
CA VAL A 68 9.24 8.64 0.25
C VAL A 68 10.70 8.29 -0.07
N SER A 69 11.53 7.96 0.94
CA SER A 69 12.91 7.53 0.70
C SER A 69 13.03 6.15 0.03
N ASN A 70 12.01 5.29 0.13
CA ASN A 70 12.03 3.95 -0.44
C ASN A 70 11.75 3.96 -1.95
N GLN A 71 12.69 4.52 -2.71
CA GLN A 71 12.56 4.71 -4.15
C GLN A 71 12.34 3.40 -4.92
N VAL A 72 12.87 2.28 -4.42
CA VAL A 72 12.66 0.96 -5.01
C VAL A 72 11.17 0.59 -4.96
N ALA A 73 10.53 0.70 -3.80
CA ALA A 73 9.12 0.41 -3.65
C ALA A 73 8.24 1.45 -4.36
N VAL A 74 8.57 2.75 -4.25
CA VAL A 74 7.86 3.83 -4.93
C VAL A 74 7.80 3.60 -6.44
N ASN A 75 8.94 3.26 -7.05
CA ASN A 75 9.01 3.00 -8.49
C ASN A 75 8.23 1.75 -8.88
N MET A 76 8.32 0.69 -8.09
CA MET A 76 7.54 -0.54 -8.30
C MET A 76 6.03 -0.25 -8.27
N TYR A 77 5.53 0.42 -7.24
CA TYR A 77 4.10 0.75 -7.13
C TYR A 77 3.64 1.68 -8.26
N LYS A 78 4.48 2.64 -8.67
CA LYS A 78 4.20 3.48 -9.84
C LYS A 78 4.04 2.65 -11.11
N GLN A 79 4.92 1.67 -11.34
CA GLN A 79 4.83 0.75 -12.49
C GLN A 79 3.59 -0.14 -12.44
N LEU A 80 3.14 -0.52 -11.24
CA LEU A 80 1.90 -1.30 -11.03
C LEU A 80 0.62 -0.46 -11.17
N GLY A 81 0.73 0.84 -11.40
CA GLY A 81 -0.42 1.75 -11.60
C GLY A 81 -0.96 2.40 -10.33
N TYR A 82 -0.20 2.42 -9.24
CA TYR A 82 -0.60 3.10 -8.00
C TYR A 82 -0.31 4.61 -8.05
N SER A 83 -1.35 5.39 -7.84
CA SER A 83 -1.30 6.85 -7.77
C SER A 83 -1.15 7.33 -6.33
N VAL A 84 -0.52 8.49 -6.13
CA VAL A 84 -0.47 9.13 -4.81
C VAL A 84 -1.84 9.69 -4.49
N TYR A 85 -2.45 9.22 -3.40
CA TYR A 85 -3.72 9.76 -2.89
C TYR A 85 -3.46 10.92 -1.92
N CYS A 86 -2.55 10.76 -0.97
CA CYS A 86 -2.18 11.85 -0.06
C CYS A 86 -0.78 11.66 0.52
N THR A 87 -0.24 12.74 1.07
CA THR A 87 0.96 12.70 1.92
C THR A 87 0.51 12.60 3.36
N VAL A 88 1.10 11.68 4.10
CA VAL A 88 0.85 11.47 5.53
C VAL A 88 2.06 11.90 6.32
N LEU A 89 1.84 12.91 7.16
CA LEU A 89 2.88 13.45 8.04
C LEU A 89 3.07 12.50 9.23
N LYS A 90 4.33 12.22 9.60
CA LYS A 90 4.67 11.48 10.83
C LYS A 90 4.00 10.10 10.93
N TYR A 91 3.73 9.45 9.79
CA TYR A 91 3.07 8.14 9.76
C TYR A 91 3.88 7.05 10.47
N TYR A 92 5.17 6.98 10.14
CA TYR A 92 6.11 6.21 10.94
C TYR A 92 6.73 7.18 11.94
N SER A 93 6.41 7.01 13.22
CA SER A 93 7.02 7.77 14.29
C SER A 93 8.53 7.57 14.27
N ALA A 94 9.29 8.66 14.38
CA ALA A 94 10.72 8.61 14.57
C ALA A 94 10.99 8.04 15.97
N SER A 95 11.06 6.73 16.10
CA SER A 95 11.75 6.13 17.24
C SER A 95 13.22 6.55 17.12
N SER A 96 13.71 7.32 18.09
CA SER A 96 15.10 7.79 18.24
C SER A 96 15.67 8.71 17.15
N GLY A 97 15.43 10.03 17.26
CA GLY A 97 16.30 11.07 16.67
C GLY A 97 16.39 11.15 15.14
N GLU A 98 15.68 10.28 14.41
CA GLU A 98 15.58 10.35 12.95
C GLU A 98 14.68 11.53 12.52
N PRO A 99 15.00 12.20 11.40
CA PRO A 99 14.14 13.25 10.87
C PRO A 99 12.76 12.68 10.51
N ASP A 100 11.72 13.49 10.74
CA ASP A 100 10.34 13.14 10.35
C ASP A 100 10.31 12.71 8.88
N GLU A 101 10.04 11.43 8.64
CA GLU A 101 10.00 10.93 7.27
C GLU A 101 8.60 11.04 6.67
N LEU A 102 8.52 11.66 5.49
CA LEU A 102 7.29 11.74 4.73
C LEU A 102 6.88 10.35 4.22
N THR A 103 5.62 10.03 4.44
CA THR A 103 4.98 8.82 3.92
C THR A 103 3.89 9.23 2.95
N VAL A 104 3.69 8.45 1.88
CA VAL A 104 2.57 8.67 0.96
C VAL A 104 1.62 7.48 1.01
N ASN A 105 0.32 7.79 1.04
CA ASN A 105 -0.73 6.83 0.76
C ASN A 105 -0.83 6.68 -0.76
N ARG A 106 -0.60 5.48 -1.27
CA ARG A 106 -0.81 5.17 -2.69
C ARG A 106 -2.02 4.28 -2.86
N ARG A 107 -2.82 4.58 -3.88
CA ARG A 107 -4.04 3.85 -4.20
C ARG A 107 -4.09 3.43 -5.66
N LYS A 108 -4.70 2.28 -5.92
CA LYS A 108 -5.07 1.79 -7.24
C LYS A 108 -6.55 1.48 -7.24
N ALA A 109 -7.31 2.17 -8.09
CA ALA A 109 -8.74 1.94 -8.25
C ALA A 109 -8.98 0.53 -8.83
N LEU A 110 -9.96 -0.17 -8.28
CA LEU A 110 -10.45 -1.46 -8.77
C LEU A 110 -11.69 -1.27 -9.65
N SER A 111 -12.17 -2.36 -10.24
CA SER A 111 -13.28 -2.35 -11.21
C SER A 111 -14.58 -1.74 -10.65
N ARG A 112 -14.78 -1.79 -9.33
CA ARG A 112 -15.94 -1.21 -8.64
C ARG A 112 -15.93 0.32 -8.64
N ASP A 113 -14.77 0.95 -8.56
CA ASP A 113 -14.62 2.42 -8.59
C ASP A 113 -14.58 2.94 -10.03
N LYS A 114 -15.72 2.90 -10.71
CA LYS A 114 -15.85 3.27 -12.13
C LYS A 114 -15.43 4.71 -12.42
N GLU A 115 -15.68 5.60 -11.48
CA GLU A 115 -15.38 7.03 -11.59
C GLU A 115 -13.96 7.37 -11.09
N LYS A 116 -13.23 6.37 -10.56
CA LYS A 116 -11.87 6.51 -10.02
C LYS A 116 -11.79 7.57 -8.91
N LYS A 117 -12.84 7.74 -8.13
CA LYS A 117 -12.91 8.72 -7.02
C LYS A 117 -11.84 8.45 -5.98
N SER A 118 -11.55 7.17 -5.72
CA SER A 118 -10.64 6.74 -4.67
C SER A 118 -9.18 7.11 -4.91
N ILE A 119 -8.81 7.48 -6.13
CA ILE A 119 -7.44 7.84 -6.52
C ILE A 119 -7.27 9.33 -6.81
N ILE A 120 -8.31 10.15 -6.62
CA ILE A 120 -8.23 11.60 -6.74
C ILE A 120 -7.39 12.12 -5.57
N PRO A 121 -6.24 12.79 -5.80
CA PRO A 121 -5.39 13.22 -4.71
C PRO A 121 -6.05 14.24 -3.79
N LEU A 122 -5.80 14.13 -2.49
CA LEU A 122 -6.20 15.15 -1.52
C LEU A 122 -5.34 16.42 -1.70
N PRO A 123 -5.93 17.61 -1.56
CA PRO A 123 -5.23 18.87 -1.79
C PRO A 123 -4.22 19.22 -0.69
N ARG A 124 -4.31 18.57 0.48
CA ARG A 124 -3.47 18.84 1.65
C ARG A 124 -2.93 17.55 2.27
N PRO A 125 -1.74 17.61 2.90
CA PRO A 125 -1.27 16.52 3.74
C PRO A 125 -2.24 16.25 4.89
N VAL A 126 -2.23 15.00 5.34
CA VAL A 126 -3.03 14.50 6.46
C VAL A 126 -2.13 13.93 7.55
N ARG A 127 -2.67 13.75 8.75
CA ARG A 127 -1.99 13.03 9.84
C ARG A 127 -2.58 11.62 9.99
N PRO A 128 -1.90 10.70 10.68
CA PRO A 128 -2.38 9.33 10.83
C PRO A 128 -3.77 9.24 11.47
N GLU A 129 -4.06 10.12 12.42
CA GLU A 129 -5.37 10.25 13.07
C GLU A 129 -6.52 10.64 12.12
N ASP A 130 -6.22 11.14 10.92
CA ASP A 130 -7.21 11.55 9.93
C ASP A 130 -7.57 10.43 8.92
N ILE A 131 -6.97 9.23 9.04
CA ILE A 131 -7.02 8.17 7.99
C ILE A 131 -7.88 6.95 8.39
N GLU A 132 -8.52 6.97 9.56
CA GLU A 132 -9.41 5.90 10.06
C GLU A 132 -10.89 6.08 9.69
#